data_AF-A0A445KXT7-F1
#
_entry.id   AF-A0A445KXT7-F1
#
_cell.length_a   1.000
_cell.length_b   1.000
_cell.length_c   1.000
_cell.angle_alpha   90.00
_cell.angle_beta   90.00
_cell.angle_gamma   90.00
#
_symmetry.space_group_name_H-M   'P 1'
#
loop_
_entity.id
_entity.type
_entity.pdbx_description
1 polymer ?
#
loop_
_entity_poly.entity_id
_entity_poly.type
_entity_poly.pdbx_seq_one_letter_code
_entity_poly.pdbx_strand_id
1 'polypeptide(L)'
;MEKLKSFREKVKGKQQFLAMYSSIFGGITTDPAAMVIPIDDHMVHSPQGPWMNIPTPKPNAILKYDIARYPIWYMTRKLFSPNKLRITIRISIHSQNKPPYDRGTTRRILIQTDQEISTYLPLAAIQSCLYAIAIRDPSPINFMGVKVVTSNVPIKPQFATTKSVNYLPNVGAFVAIWFDSDGFVAEGPSMNVAFVSKENEFVMPLRDKILSGCTAKRVLTLAESLVKEGKLCGIRMKNVNVEEGKKCR
;
A
#
# COMPACT_ATOMS: atom_id res chain seq x y z
N MET A 1 -23.05 -1.36 20.16
CA MET A 1 -21.57 -1.35 20.22
C MET A 1 -20.98 -2.56 20.96
N GLU A 2 -21.52 -2.98 22.10
CA GLU A 2 -20.95 -4.11 22.88
C GLU A 2 -20.88 -5.44 22.11
N LYS A 3 -21.93 -5.79 21.34
CA LYS A 3 -21.90 -6.99 20.48
C LYS A 3 -20.74 -6.97 19.46
N LEU A 4 -20.39 -5.80 18.92
CA LEU A 4 -19.26 -5.64 17.99
C LEU A 4 -17.91 -5.81 18.71
N LYS A 5 -17.80 -5.33 19.96
CA LYS A 5 -16.60 -5.55 20.80
C LYS A 5 -16.39 -7.03 21.10
N SER A 6 -17.43 -7.71 21.58
CA SER A 6 -17.38 -9.15 21.84
C SER A 6 -17.07 -9.96 20.57
N PHE A 7 -17.59 -9.54 19.40
CA PHE A 7 -17.23 -10.18 18.13
C PHE A 7 -15.74 -9.98 17.81
N ARG A 8 -15.20 -8.76 17.98
CA ARG A 8 -13.78 -8.46 17.73
C ARG A 8 -12.84 -9.25 18.63
N GLU A 9 -13.20 -9.49 19.89
CA GLU A 9 -12.42 -10.34 20.81
C GLU A 9 -12.27 -11.79 20.31
N LYS A 10 -13.23 -12.27 19.53
CA LYS A 10 -13.18 -13.63 18.92
C LYS A 10 -12.27 -13.69 17.70
N VAL A 11 -12.00 -12.56 17.03
CA VAL A 11 -11.17 -12.52 15.82
C VAL A 11 -9.70 -12.59 16.21
N LYS A 12 -9.07 -13.75 15.99
CA LYS A 12 -7.64 -13.97 16.24
C LYS A 12 -6.81 -13.36 15.12
N GLY A 13 -6.33 -12.14 15.30
CA GLY A 13 -5.36 -11.48 14.41
C GLY A 13 -4.12 -11.04 15.19
N LYS A 14 -2.95 -11.05 14.55
CA LYS A 14 -1.71 -10.51 15.17
C LYS A 14 -1.71 -8.98 15.19
N GLN A 15 -2.48 -8.36 14.31
CA GLN A 15 -2.55 -6.91 14.15
C GLN A 15 -3.43 -6.25 15.21
N GLN A 16 -2.94 -5.16 15.79
CA GLN A 16 -3.64 -4.33 16.77
C GLN A 16 -4.06 -3.02 16.10
N PHE A 17 -5.36 -2.73 16.08
CA PHE A 17 -5.90 -1.45 15.61
C PHE A 17 -5.80 -0.43 16.73
N LEU A 18 -5.02 0.64 16.52
CA LEU A 18 -4.72 1.63 17.56
C LEU A 18 -5.62 2.85 17.49
N ALA A 19 -5.88 3.34 16.28
CA ALA A 19 -6.70 4.53 16.05
C ALA A 19 -7.20 4.57 14.61
N MET A 20 -8.36 5.19 14.39
CA MET A 20 -8.88 5.55 13.08
C MET A 20 -9.34 7.00 13.09
N TYR A 21 -8.85 7.80 12.16
CA TYR A 21 -9.46 9.06 11.76
C TYR A 21 -10.53 8.81 10.70
N SER A 22 -11.64 9.54 10.78
CA SER A 22 -12.66 9.60 9.73
C SER A 22 -13.06 11.05 9.48
N SER A 23 -13.07 11.46 8.21
CA SER A 23 -13.58 12.77 7.83
C SER A 23 -15.10 12.90 7.97
N ILE A 24 -15.84 11.78 8.04
CA ILE A 24 -17.31 11.79 8.14
C ILE A 24 -17.75 12.42 9.46
N PHE A 25 -17.19 11.94 10.58
CA PHE A 25 -17.43 12.54 11.89
C PHE A 25 -16.33 13.53 12.31
N GLY A 26 -15.33 13.77 11.45
CA GLY A 26 -14.29 14.79 11.64
C GLY A 26 -13.32 14.54 12.80
N GLY A 27 -13.14 13.29 13.23
CA GLY A 27 -12.42 12.98 14.48
C GLY A 27 -11.63 11.68 14.44
N ILE A 28 -10.98 11.37 15.57
CA ILE A 28 -10.22 10.13 15.79
C ILE A 28 -10.96 9.27 16.82
N THR A 29 -11.12 7.99 16.52
CA THR A 29 -11.55 6.98 17.49
C THR A 29 -10.43 5.99 17.77
N THR A 30 -10.31 5.56 19.02
CA THR A 30 -9.39 4.49 19.47
C THR A 30 -10.12 3.18 19.77
N ASP A 31 -11.46 3.20 19.82
CA ASP A 31 -12.28 1.99 20.02
C ASP A 31 -12.39 1.22 18.70
N PRO A 32 -11.80 0.01 18.56
CA PRO A 32 -11.85 -0.75 17.33
C PRO A 32 -13.27 -1.10 16.86
N ALA A 33 -14.26 -1.15 17.77
CA ALA A 33 -15.65 -1.37 17.38
C ALA A 33 -16.28 -0.14 16.72
N ALA A 34 -15.74 1.06 16.97
CA ALA A 34 -16.16 2.33 16.38
C ALA A 34 -15.37 2.70 15.10
N MET A 35 -14.37 1.89 14.72
CA MET A 35 -13.67 2.01 13.45
C MET A 35 -14.54 1.46 12.31
N VAL A 36 -15.53 2.25 11.90
CA VAL A 36 -16.57 1.85 10.94
C VAL A 36 -16.48 2.65 9.64
N ILE A 37 -16.79 1.98 8.54
CA ILE A 37 -16.99 2.58 7.22
C ILE A 37 -18.46 2.36 6.86
N PRO A 38 -19.20 3.40 6.45
CA PRO A 38 -20.58 3.26 5.99
C PRO A 38 -20.70 2.32 4.78
N ILE A 39 -21.78 1.53 4.72
CA ILE A 39 -21.96 0.52 3.67
C ILE A 39 -22.14 1.13 2.27
N ASP A 40 -22.58 2.38 2.20
CA ASP A 40 -22.78 3.21 1.01
C ASP A 40 -21.51 3.94 0.55
N ASP A 41 -20.38 3.76 1.25
CA ASP A 41 -19.08 4.24 0.79
C ASP A 41 -18.61 3.46 -0.44
N HIS A 42 -18.11 4.15 -1.48
CA HIS A 42 -17.62 3.52 -2.71
C HIS A 42 -16.55 2.48 -2.45
N MET A 43 -15.73 2.63 -1.40
CA MET A 43 -14.75 1.60 -1.04
C MET A 43 -15.41 0.24 -0.73
N VAL A 44 -16.65 0.24 -0.21
CA VAL A 44 -17.35 -0.98 0.21
C VAL A 44 -18.08 -1.64 -0.97
N HIS A 45 -18.82 -0.88 -1.76
CA HIS A 45 -19.70 -1.45 -2.81
C HIS A 45 -19.20 -1.29 -4.25
N SER A 46 -18.28 -0.35 -4.52
CA SER A 46 -17.69 -0.14 -5.85
C SER A 46 -16.22 0.28 -5.70
N PRO A 47 -15.34 -0.64 -5.26
CA PRO A 47 -13.98 -0.32 -4.83
C PRO A 47 -13.12 0.21 -5.99
N GLN A 48 -13.16 1.52 -6.21
CA GLN A 48 -12.39 2.23 -7.23
C GLN A 48 -11.42 3.27 -6.63
N GLY A 49 -11.42 3.41 -5.30
CA GLY A 49 -10.63 4.41 -4.58
C GLY A 49 -9.14 4.07 -4.40
N PRO A 50 -8.25 5.09 -4.33
CA PRO A 50 -6.84 4.90 -4.02
C PRO A 50 -6.58 4.61 -2.53
N TRP A 51 -5.53 3.84 -2.25
CA TRP A 51 -5.06 3.53 -0.89
C TRP A 51 -3.55 3.77 -0.82
N MET A 52 -3.02 4.11 0.36
CA MET A 52 -1.58 4.02 0.65
C MET A 52 -1.26 3.37 2.01
N ASN A 53 -0.19 2.57 2.06
CA ASN A 53 0.41 2.11 3.31
C ASN A 53 1.71 2.88 3.57
N ILE A 54 1.85 3.46 4.75
CA ILE A 54 2.93 4.35 5.16
C ILE A 54 3.57 3.80 6.45
N PRO A 55 4.85 3.37 6.42
CA PRO A 55 5.59 3.05 7.64
C PRO A 55 5.76 4.30 8.51
N THR A 56 5.79 4.16 9.83
CA THR A 56 6.03 5.30 10.73
C THR A 56 7.47 5.83 10.56
N PRO A 57 7.69 7.06 10.08
CA PRO A 57 9.04 7.60 9.91
C PRO A 57 9.66 8.06 11.25
N LYS A 58 10.99 8.24 11.29
CA LYS A 58 11.73 8.85 12.42
C LYS A 58 11.11 10.23 12.78
N PRO A 59 11.17 10.70 14.04
CA PRO A 59 10.76 12.07 14.36
C PRO A 59 11.58 13.04 13.48
N ASN A 60 10.88 13.97 12.83
CA ASN A 60 11.38 14.97 11.86
C ASN A 60 11.45 14.56 10.38
N ALA A 61 11.08 13.34 10.00
CA ALA A 61 10.89 13.03 8.58
C ALA A 61 9.48 13.46 8.14
N ILE A 62 9.40 14.65 7.53
CA ILE A 62 8.27 15.04 6.68
C ILE A 62 8.28 14.07 5.50
N LEU A 63 7.38 13.09 5.50
CA LEU A 63 7.07 12.37 4.27
C LEU A 63 6.39 13.37 3.34
N LYS A 64 7.17 13.91 2.39
CA LYS A 64 6.61 14.60 1.24
C LYS A 64 5.63 13.63 0.59
N TYR A 65 4.36 14.02 0.66
CA TYR A 65 3.30 13.44 -0.12
C TYR A 65 3.74 13.48 -1.57
N ASP A 66 4.04 12.32 -2.17
CA ASP A 66 4.32 12.26 -3.60
C ASP A 66 2.97 12.29 -4.32
N ILE A 67 2.30 13.45 -4.26
CA ILE A 67 1.02 13.76 -4.93
C ILE A 67 1.13 13.44 -6.44
N ALA A 68 2.35 13.46 -6.98
CA ALA A 68 2.67 13.06 -8.34
C ALA A 68 2.37 11.58 -8.67
N ARG A 69 2.00 10.74 -7.69
CA ARG A 69 1.55 9.34 -7.94
C ARG A 69 0.09 9.21 -8.35
N TYR A 70 -0.74 10.25 -8.18
CA TYR A 70 -2.18 10.19 -8.51
C TYR A 70 -2.64 11.32 -9.45
N PRO A 71 -1.89 11.67 -10.52
CA PRO A 71 -2.29 12.77 -11.39
C PRO A 71 -3.60 12.46 -12.12
N ILE A 72 -3.84 11.21 -12.53
CA ILE A 72 -5.04 10.85 -13.28
C ILE A 72 -6.32 10.96 -12.46
N TRP A 73 -6.28 10.64 -11.17
CA TRP A 73 -7.46 10.72 -10.30
C TRP A 73 -7.72 12.16 -9.83
N TYR A 74 -6.65 12.92 -9.54
CA TYR A 74 -6.73 14.34 -9.17
C TYR A 74 -7.13 15.23 -10.36
N MET A 75 -6.74 14.86 -11.59
CA MET A 75 -7.16 15.59 -12.80
C MET A 75 -8.59 15.27 -13.22
N THR A 76 -9.11 14.07 -12.92
CA THR A 76 -10.49 13.69 -13.29
C THR A 76 -11.53 14.08 -12.24
N ARG A 77 -11.14 14.25 -10.97
CA ARG A 77 -12.03 14.72 -9.89
C ARG A 77 -11.36 15.85 -9.09
N LYS A 78 -11.88 17.08 -9.24
CA LYS A 78 -11.47 18.29 -8.48
C LYS A 78 -11.82 18.20 -6.99
N LEU A 79 -11.30 17.20 -6.28
CA LEU A 79 -11.69 16.90 -4.91
C LEU A 79 -10.46 16.99 -3.98
N PHE A 80 -10.47 18.04 -3.16
CA PHE A 80 -9.58 18.41 -2.06
C PHE A 80 -8.36 19.33 -2.30
N SER A 81 -8.30 20.40 -1.50
CA SER A 81 -7.14 21.29 -1.36
C SER A 81 -6.03 20.65 -0.51
N PRO A 82 -4.74 20.79 -0.88
CA PRO A 82 -3.59 20.25 -0.15
C PRO A 82 -3.52 20.61 1.35
N ASN A 83 -4.19 21.69 1.76
CA ASN A 83 -4.14 22.21 3.13
C ASN A 83 -4.93 21.37 4.16
N LYS A 84 -6.01 20.68 3.77
CA LYS A 84 -6.73 19.73 4.67
C LYS A 84 -5.95 18.43 4.88
N LEU A 85 -5.14 18.04 3.89
CA LEU A 85 -4.25 16.87 3.93
C LEU A 85 -3.11 17.05 4.96
N ARG A 86 -2.56 18.27 5.07
CA ARG A 86 -1.52 18.61 6.06
C ARG A 86 -1.99 18.41 7.51
N ILE A 87 -3.27 18.61 7.79
CA ILE A 87 -3.87 18.43 9.12
C ILE A 87 -4.01 16.93 9.46
N THR A 88 -4.27 16.09 8.47
CA THR A 88 -4.54 14.65 8.66
C THR A 88 -3.29 13.82 9.01
N ILE A 89 -2.09 14.30 8.70
CA ILE A 89 -0.82 13.58 8.97
C ILE A 89 -0.18 13.99 10.32
N ARG A 90 -0.93 14.67 11.19
CA ARG A 90 -0.65 14.70 12.63
C ARG A 90 -1.66 13.83 13.38
N ILE A 91 -1.86 12.60 12.93
CA ILE A 91 -2.15 11.51 13.87
C ILE A 91 -0.84 11.22 14.62
N SER A 92 -0.44 12.20 15.44
CA SER A 92 0.38 11.93 16.59
C SER A 92 -0.49 11.02 17.43
N ILE A 93 -0.14 9.74 17.47
CA ILE A 93 -0.61 8.85 18.52
C ILE A 93 -0.03 9.46 19.81
N HIS A 94 -0.70 10.49 20.35
CA HIS A 94 -0.65 10.90 21.74
C HIS A 94 -1.46 9.87 22.53
N SER A 95 -1.22 8.58 22.26
CA SER A 95 -1.63 7.53 23.18
C SER A 95 -0.83 7.79 24.44
N GLN A 96 -1.55 7.94 25.54
CA GLN A 96 -1.14 8.40 26.86
C GLN A 96 -0.06 7.55 27.55
N ASN A 97 0.70 6.74 26.82
CA ASN A 97 1.75 5.89 27.35
C ASN A 97 3.13 6.35 26.85
N LYS A 98 3.99 6.60 27.83
CA LYS A 98 5.41 7.00 27.72
C LYS A 98 6.19 6.06 26.78
N PRO A 99 7.30 6.54 26.17
CA PRO A 99 8.21 5.71 25.38
C PRO A 99 8.71 4.47 26.17
N PRO A 100 9.10 3.38 25.48
CA PRO A 100 9.46 3.32 24.06
C PRO A 100 8.36 2.67 23.20
N TYR A 101 7.78 3.42 22.27
CA TYR A 101 7.10 2.80 21.13
C TYR A 101 8.16 2.15 20.26
N ASP A 102 8.08 0.83 20.06
CA ASP A 102 8.85 0.17 19.01
C ASP A 102 8.31 0.65 17.64
N ARG A 103 9.08 1.53 17.01
CA ARG A 103 8.70 2.26 15.80
C ARG A 103 8.69 1.37 14.56
N GLY A 104 9.30 0.17 14.63
CA GLY A 104 9.38 -0.79 13.53
C GLY A 104 8.07 -1.54 13.24
N THR A 105 7.16 -1.61 14.23
CA THR A 105 5.94 -2.44 14.17
C THR A 105 4.67 -1.65 13.83
N THR A 106 4.73 -0.31 13.81
CA THR A 106 3.53 0.52 13.57
C THR A 106 3.44 0.98 12.11
N ARG A 107 2.34 0.65 11.45
CA ARG A 107 1.98 1.04 10.08
C ARG A 107 0.79 1.99 10.10
N ARG A 108 0.80 2.99 9.22
CA ARG A 108 -0.34 3.89 8.98
C ARG A 108 -0.89 3.61 7.59
N ILE A 109 -2.18 3.33 7.51
CA ILE A 109 -2.88 3.15 6.25
C ILE A 109 -3.73 4.40 6.04
N LEU A 110 -3.56 5.04 4.88
CA LEU A 110 -4.39 6.15 4.47
C LEU A 110 -5.26 5.69 3.30
N ILE A 111 -6.56 5.92 3.41
CA ILE A 111 -7.53 5.54 2.40
C ILE A 111 -8.38 6.75 2.07
N GLN A 112 -8.44 7.10 0.79
CA GLN A 112 -9.31 8.14 0.29
C GLN A 112 -10.34 7.48 -0.62
N THR A 113 -11.59 7.85 -0.45
CA THR A 113 -12.74 7.28 -1.14
C THR A 113 -13.82 8.35 -1.29
N ASP A 114 -14.91 8.01 -1.93
CA ASP A 114 -16.06 8.87 -2.15
C ASP A 114 -17.31 8.20 -1.59
N GLN A 115 -18.22 8.99 -1.03
CA GLN A 115 -19.57 8.54 -0.73
C GLN A 115 -20.51 8.99 -1.85
N GLU A 116 -21.40 8.10 -2.24
CA GLU A 116 -22.49 8.39 -3.17
C GLU A 116 -23.79 7.92 -2.54
N ILE A 117 -24.73 8.85 -2.40
CA ILE A 117 -26.05 8.58 -1.82
C ILE A 117 -26.99 7.95 -2.88
N SER A 118 -26.64 8.00 -4.18
CA SER A 118 -27.43 7.43 -5.29
C SER A 118 -26.64 7.41 -6.60
N THR A 119 -26.77 6.32 -7.37
CA THR A 119 -26.12 6.07 -8.69
C THR A 119 -26.49 7.06 -9.82
N TYR A 120 -27.35 8.05 -9.55
CA TYR A 120 -27.86 9.02 -10.54
C TYR A 120 -27.57 10.48 -10.16
N LEU A 121 -26.77 10.73 -9.13
CA LEU A 121 -26.43 12.08 -8.72
C LEU A 121 -25.36 12.68 -9.66
N PRO A 122 -25.43 13.99 -9.97
CA PRO A 122 -24.37 14.66 -10.71
C PRO A 122 -23.05 14.54 -9.93
N LEU A 123 -21.90 14.44 -10.62
CA LEU A 123 -20.57 14.34 -9.98
C LEU A 123 -20.32 15.39 -8.89
N ALA A 124 -20.97 16.55 -8.96
CA ALA A 124 -20.90 17.63 -7.98
C ALA A 124 -21.50 17.30 -6.60
N ALA A 125 -22.35 16.26 -6.50
CA ALA A 125 -22.97 15.82 -5.26
C ALA A 125 -22.20 14.67 -4.58
N ILE A 126 -21.08 14.23 -5.16
CA ILE A 126 -20.21 13.22 -4.58
C ILE A 126 -19.37 13.87 -3.47
N GLN A 127 -19.47 13.33 -2.26
CA GLN A 127 -18.67 13.81 -1.12
C GLN A 127 -17.48 12.89 -0.89
N SER A 128 -16.27 13.41 -1.07
CA SER A 128 -15.06 12.64 -0.74
C SER A 128 -14.91 12.42 0.76
N CYS A 129 -14.53 11.19 1.11
CA CYS A 129 -14.22 10.73 2.44
C CYS A 129 -12.74 10.35 2.58
N LEU A 130 -12.18 10.60 3.76
CA LEU A 130 -10.80 10.31 4.10
C LEU A 130 -10.77 9.54 5.41
N TYR A 131 -10.16 8.36 5.36
CA TYR A 131 -9.91 7.52 6.53
C TYR A 131 -8.42 7.30 6.70
N ALA A 132 -7.96 7.33 7.94
CA ALA A 132 -6.58 6.99 8.25
C ALA A 132 -6.54 6.06 9.47
N ILE A 133 -5.89 4.91 9.33
CA ILE A 133 -5.86 3.86 10.36
C ILE A 133 -4.41 3.67 10.81
N ALA A 134 -4.21 3.67 12.13
CA ALA A 134 -2.95 3.26 12.75
C ALA A 134 -3.07 1.81 13.23
N ILE A 135 -2.18 0.95 12.74
CA ILE A 135 -2.14 -0.47 13.07
C ILE A 135 -0.74 -0.80 13.60
N ARG A 136 -0.65 -1.63 14.63
CA ARG A 136 0.59 -2.25 15.08
C ARG A 136 0.58 -3.72 14.73
N ASP A 137 1.66 -4.19 14.12
CA ASP A 137 1.91 -5.61 13.89
C ASP A 137 3.16 -6.00 14.68
N PRO A 138 3.01 -6.65 15.85
CA PRO A 138 4.12 -7.07 16.70
C PRO A 138 4.83 -8.31 16.16
N SER A 139 4.42 -8.84 15.00
CA SER A 139 5.05 -10.04 14.43
C SER A 139 6.54 -9.78 14.16
N PRO A 140 7.43 -10.72 14.52
CA PRO A 140 8.84 -10.60 14.21
C PRO A 140 9.05 -10.58 12.69
N ILE A 141 10.09 -9.88 12.24
CA ILE A 141 10.50 -9.90 10.84
C ILE A 141 10.95 -11.33 10.52
N ASN A 142 10.35 -11.91 9.49
CA ASN A 142 10.72 -13.24 9.00
C ASN A 142 11.61 -13.09 7.76
N PHE A 143 12.83 -13.62 7.83
CA PHE A 143 13.80 -13.64 6.73
C PHE A 143 13.83 -14.97 5.97
N MET A 144 12.95 -15.92 6.33
CA MET A 144 12.83 -17.18 5.61
C MET A 144 12.32 -16.94 4.19
N GLY A 145 13.04 -17.49 3.21
CA GLY A 145 12.61 -17.50 1.82
C GLY A 145 11.27 -18.22 1.65
N VAL A 146 10.47 -17.77 0.68
CA VAL A 146 9.19 -18.38 0.32
C VAL A 146 9.24 -18.89 -1.11
N LYS A 147 8.58 -20.03 -1.37
CA LYS A 147 8.39 -20.50 -2.74
C LYS A 147 7.27 -19.68 -3.39
N VAL A 148 7.54 -19.18 -4.59
CA VAL A 148 6.60 -18.42 -5.42
C VAL A 148 6.14 -19.28 -6.60
N VAL A 149 4.96 -18.99 -7.13
CA VAL A 149 4.46 -19.54 -8.40
C VAL A 149 4.19 -18.43 -9.39
N THR A 150 4.22 -18.71 -10.68
CA THR A 150 3.73 -17.76 -11.70
C THR A 150 2.22 -17.89 -11.84
N SER A 151 1.53 -16.76 -12.01
CA SER A 151 0.07 -16.73 -12.16
C SER A 151 -0.34 -16.65 -13.62
N ASN A 152 -1.42 -17.35 -13.98
CA ASN A 152 -2.08 -17.22 -15.27
C ASN A 152 -3.11 -16.07 -15.30
N VAL A 153 -3.35 -15.42 -14.15
CA VAL A 153 -4.18 -14.21 -14.08
C VAL A 153 -3.32 -13.01 -14.49
N PRO A 154 -3.73 -12.21 -15.49
CA PRO A 154 -2.97 -11.05 -15.94
C PRO A 154 -2.94 -9.94 -14.89
N ILE A 155 -1.90 -9.12 -14.92
CA ILE A 155 -1.86 -7.87 -14.15
C ILE A 155 -2.95 -6.89 -14.64
N LYS A 156 -3.41 -5.98 -13.77
CA LYS A 156 -4.38 -4.93 -14.09
C LYS A 156 -3.81 -3.95 -15.14
N PRO A 157 -4.21 -4.00 -16.42
CA PRO A 157 -3.45 -3.32 -17.48
C PRO A 157 -3.47 -1.78 -17.38
N GLN A 158 -4.63 -1.19 -17.07
CA GLN A 158 -4.81 0.27 -17.07
C GLN A 158 -4.48 0.94 -15.73
N PHE A 159 -4.35 0.14 -14.67
CA PHE A 159 -4.17 0.65 -13.30
C PHE A 159 -3.00 -0.01 -12.55
N ALA A 160 -2.10 -0.73 -13.25
CA ALA A 160 -0.94 -1.38 -12.62
C ALA A 160 -0.04 -0.39 -11.88
N THR A 161 0.10 0.83 -12.39
CA THR A 161 0.90 1.89 -11.77
C THR A 161 0.17 2.64 -10.65
N THR A 162 -1.15 2.39 -10.47
CA THR A 162 -2.01 3.07 -9.50
C THR A 162 -2.34 2.15 -8.33
N LYS A 163 -2.04 2.60 -7.10
CA LYS A 163 -2.41 1.83 -5.92
C LYS A 163 -3.89 2.02 -5.60
N SER A 164 -4.66 0.92 -5.64
CA SER A 164 -6.11 0.91 -5.41
C SER A 164 -6.53 -0.10 -4.35
N VAL A 165 -7.78 0.02 -3.88
CA VAL A 165 -8.44 -0.92 -2.96
C VAL A 165 -9.12 -2.10 -3.68
N ASN A 166 -9.10 -2.15 -5.01
CA ASN A 166 -9.68 -3.25 -5.77
C ASN A 166 -8.74 -4.47 -5.77
N TYR A 167 -8.78 -5.31 -4.74
CA TYR A 167 -7.92 -6.50 -4.65
C TYR A 167 -8.50 -7.75 -5.33
N LEU A 168 -9.56 -7.65 -6.14
CA LEU A 168 -10.16 -8.83 -6.77
C LEU A 168 -9.16 -9.63 -7.62
N PRO A 169 -8.28 -9.03 -8.45
CA PRO A 169 -7.25 -9.77 -9.17
C PRO A 169 -6.18 -10.42 -8.29
N ASN A 170 -6.12 -10.03 -7.01
CA ASN A 170 -5.12 -10.47 -6.04
C ASN A 170 -5.57 -11.73 -5.28
N VAL A 171 -6.83 -12.15 -5.45
CA VAL A 171 -7.41 -13.33 -4.80
C VAL A 171 -6.78 -14.60 -5.37
N GLY A 172 -6.44 -15.57 -4.51
CA GLY A 172 -5.89 -16.88 -4.90
C GLY A 172 -4.38 -16.92 -5.18
N ALA A 173 -3.69 -15.78 -5.11
CA ALA A 173 -2.30 -15.64 -5.54
C ALA A 173 -1.35 -15.19 -4.41
N PHE A 174 -1.57 -15.65 -3.17
CA PHE A 174 -0.89 -15.15 -1.94
C PHE A 174 0.63 -14.97 -2.09
N VAL A 175 1.30 -15.83 -2.88
CA VAL A 175 2.73 -15.73 -3.22
C VAL A 175 2.94 -15.99 -4.72
N ALA A 176 2.17 -15.30 -5.58
CA ALA A 176 2.30 -15.42 -7.02
C ALA A 176 3.02 -14.23 -7.67
N ILE A 177 3.60 -14.47 -8.85
CA ILE A 177 4.20 -13.46 -9.72
C ILE A 177 3.35 -13.36 -10.98
N TRP A 178 2.91 -12.15 -11.34
CA TRP A 178 2.16 -11.88 -12.56
C TRP A 178 3.06 -11.60 -13.75
N PHE A 179 2.46 -11.69 -14.93
CA PHE A 179 3.01 -11.20 -16.17
C PHE A 179 2.33 -9.92 -16.63
N ASP A 180 3.08 -9.10 -17.36
CA ASP A 180 2.52 -7.99 -18.13
C ASP A 180 1.81 -8.50 -19.41
N SER A 181 1.24 -7.57 -20.18
CA SER A 181 0.55 -7.88 -21.44
C SER A 181 1.43 -8.56 -22.49
N ASP A 182 2.76 -8.43 -22.36
CA ASP A 182 3.74 -8.88 -23.35
C ASP A 182 4.41 -10.19 -22.89
N GLY A 183 3.98 -10.75 -21.75
CA GLY A 183 4.49 -12.01 -21.20
C GLY A 183 5.76 -11.88 -20.35
N PHE A 184 6.18 -10.67 -19.99
CA PHE A 184 7.32 -10.44 -19.09
C PHE A 184 6.89 -10.42 -17.63
N VAL A 185 7.82 -10.77 -16.73
CA VAL A 185 7.63 -10.71 -15.28
C VAL A 185 7.27 -9.29 -14.87
N ALA A 186 6.18 -9.16 -14.12
CA ALA A 186 5.69 -7.90 -13.57
C ALA A 186 5.90 -7.84 -12.05
N GLU A 187 4.82 -7.89 -11.27
CA GLU A 187 4.84 -7.84 -9.81
C GLU A 187 3.95 -8.93 -9.21
N GLY A 188 4.00 -9.08 -7.88
CA GLY A 188 3.06 -9.91 -7.14
C GLY A 188 1.93 -9.08 -6.51
N PRO A 189 0.91 -9.72 -5.92
CA PRO A 189 -0.29 -9.03 -5.44
C PRO A 189 -0.09 -7.96 -4.35
N SER A 190 1.06 -7.91 -3.70
CA SER A 190 1.37 -6.87 -2.72
C SER A 190 2.86 -6.52 -2.67
N MET A 191 3.61 -6.90 -3.70
CA MET A 191 5.07 -6.81 -3.70
C MET A 191 5.61 -6.62 -5.11
N ASN A 192 6.61 -5.76 -5.25
CA ASN A 192 7.46 -5.77 -6.45
C ASN A 192 8.38 -6.99 -6.41
N VAL A 193 8.82 -7.44 -7.58
CA VAL A 193 9.79 -8.52 -7.75
C VAL A 193 11.12 -7.92 -8.22
N ALA A 194 12.22 -8.46 -7.75
CA ALA A 194 13.55 -8.19 -8.26
C ALA A 194 14.38 -9.48 -8.19
N PHE A 195 15.44 -9.52 -8.98
CA PHE A 195 16.30 -10.68 -9.13
C PHE A 195 17.75 -10.26 -8.89
N VAL A 196 18.58 -11.21 -8.49
CA VAL A 196 20.04 -11.04 -8.51
C VAL A 196 20.61 -12.05 -9.48
N SER A 197 21.31 -11.60 -10.51
CA SER A 197 21.94 -12.48 -11.49
C SER A 197 23.10 -13.27 -10.86
N LYS A 198 23.58 -14.31 -11.57
CA LYS A 198 24.76 -15.07 -11.13
C LYS A 198 26.03 -14.21 -11.11
N GLU A 199 26.07 -13.17 -11.92
CA GLU A 199 27.14 -12.18 -12.02
C GLU A 199 27.03 -11.07 -10.95
N ASN A 200 26.13 -11.20 -9.98
CA ASN A 200 25.83 -10.18 -8.97
C ASN A 200 25.21 -8.89 -9.52
N GLU A 201 24.45 -8.93 -10.63
CA GLU A 201 23.69 -7.77 -11.11
C GLU A 201 22.31 -7.74 -10.43
N PHE A 202 21.88 -6.59 -9.91
CA PHE A 202 20.51 -6.43 -9.41
C PHE A 202 19.58 -6.07 -10.58
N VAL A 203 18.61 -6.93 -10.87
CA VAL A 203 17.71 -6.79 -12.01
C VAL A 203 16.27 -6.62 -11.53
N MET A 204 15.57 -5.60 -12.02
CA MET A 204 14.17 -5.35 -11.71
C MET A 204 13.35 -5.16 -13.00
N PRO A 205 12.08 -5.60 -13.05
CA PRO A 205 11.19 -5.27 -14.15
C PRO A 205 11.02 -3.76 -14.36
N LEU A 206 10.65 -3.36 -15.59
CA LEU A 206 10.39 -1.97 -15.96
C LEU A 206 9.20 -1.39 -15.17
N ARG A 207 9.26 -0.08 -14.87
CA ARG A 207 8.35 0.61 -13.93
C ARG A 207 7.03 1.07 -14.57
N ASP A 208 6.99 1.21 -15.88
CA ASP A 208 5.84 1.69 -16.65
C ASP A 208 4.62 0.74 -16.55
N LYS A 209 4.86 -0.54 -16.25
CA LYS A 209 3.82 -1.57 -16.19
C LYS A 209 3.54 -2.14 -14.80
N ILE A 210 4.16 -1.60 -13.75
CA ILE A 210 4.00 -2.09 -12.36
C ILE A 210 3.93 -0.93 -11.37
N LEU A 211 3.52 -1.20 -10.13
CA LEU A 211 3.50 -0.19 -9.10
C LEU A 211 4.92 0.28 -8.77
N SER A 212 5.16 1.60 -8.80
CA SER A 212 6.43 2.18 -8.33
C SER A 212 6.53 2.15 -6.80
N GLY A 213 6.74 0.97 -6.22
CA GLY A 213 6.72 0.73 -4.79
C GLY A 213 7.78 1.51 -4.00
N CYS A 214 7.42 2.03 -2.84
CA CYS A 214 8.37 2.73 -1.95
C CYS A 214 9.52 1.83 -1.49
N THR A 215 9.25 0.54 -1.27
CA THR A 215 10.27 -0.43 -0.89
C THR A 215 11.24 -0.64 -2.05
N ALA A 216 10.75 -0.89 -3.26
CA ALA A 216 11.59 -1.02 -4.45
C ALA A 216 12.48 0.22 -4.68
N LYS A 217 11.93 1.44 -4.56
CA LYS A 217 12.72 2.69 -4.65
C LYS A 217 13.86 2.72 -3.61
N ARG A 218 13.60 2.35 -2.36
CA ARG A 218 14.63 2.31 -1.31
C ARG A 218 15.66 1.21 -1.55
N VAL A 219 15.24 0.04 -2.01
CA VAL A 219 16.13 -1.06 -2.37
C VAL A 219 17.06 -0.66 -3.51
N LEU A 220 16.57 0.07 -4.52
CA LEU A 220 17.42 0.61 -5.59
C LEU A 220 18.49 1.56 -5.04
N THR A 221 18.13 2.50 -4.16
CA THR A 221 19.11 3.38 -3.51
C THR A 221 20.13 2.59 -2.67
N LEU A 222 19.72 1.52 -1.99
CA LEU A 222 20.64 0.65 -1.25
C LEU A 222 21.56 -0.14 -2.21
N ALA A 223 21.01 -0.63 -3.31
CA ALA A 223 21.77 -1.33 -4.34
C ALA A 223 22.86 -0.44 -4.94
N GLU A 224 22.61 0.86 -5.10
CA GLU A 224 23.64 1.82 -5.56
C GLU A 224 24.84 1.88 -4.62
N SER A 225 24.63 1.76 -3.30
CA SER A 225 25.73 1.64 -2.32
C SER A 225 26.49 0.33 -2.49
N LEU A 226 25.76 -0.78 -2.67
CA LEU A 226 26.36 -2.10 -2.85
C LEU A 226 27.18 -2.22 -4.14
N VAL A 227 26.82 -1.47 -5.19
CA VAL A 227 27.65 -1.35 -6.40
C VAL A 227 28.95 -0.62 -6.10
N LYS A 228 28.91 0.50 -5.35
CA LYS A 228 30.12 1.24 -4.94
C LYS A 228 31.04 0.41 -4.04
N GLU A 229 30.47 -0.47 -3.23
CA GLU A 229 31.19 -1.43 -2.38
C GLU A 229 31.70 -2.67 -3.14
N GLY A 230 31.41 -2.81 -4.43
CA GLY A 230 31.80 -3.98 -5.24
C GLY A 230 31.05 -5.27 -4.91
N LYS A 231 29.98 -5.21 -4.11
CA LYS A 231 29.13 -6.37 -3.76
C LYS A 231 28.10 -6.71 -4.84
N LEU A 232 27.69 -5.71 -5.61
CA LEU A 232 26.92 -5.87 -6.84
C LEU A 232 27.76 -5.35 -8.01
N CYS A 233 27.66 -5.98 -9.17
CA CYS A 233 28.36 -5.52 -10.36
C CYS A 233 27.59 -4.39 -11.09
N GLY A 234 26.29 -4.26 -10.84
CA GLY A 234 25.45 -3.24 -11.46
C GLY A 234 23.97 -3.33 -11.05
N ILE A 235 23.20 -2.37 -11.53
CA ILE A 235 21.74 -2.30 -11.38
C ILE A 235 21.14 -2.14 -12.78
N ARG A 236 20.14 -2.95 -13.10
CA ARG A 236 19.45 -2.90 -14.38
C ARG A 236 17.94 -2.96 -14.19
N MET A 237 17.23 -2.07 -14.90
CA MET A 237 15.80 -2.22 -15.14
C MET A 237 15.59 -2.69 -16.57
N LYS A 238 14.94 -3.84 -16.74
CA LYS A 238 14.63 -4.39 -18.07
C LYS A 238 13.45 -5.34 -18.01
N ASN A 239 12.92 -5.70 -19.17
CA ASN A 239 12.01 -6.82 -19.30
C ASN A 239 12.73 -8.12 -18.93
N VAL A 240 12.10 -8.93 -18.07
CA VAL A 240 12.63 -10.21 -17.58
C VAL A 240 11.63 -11.29 -17.95
N ASN A 241 12.06 -12.33 -18.65
CA ASN A 241 11.22 -13.50 -18.90
C ASN A 241 11.36 -14.53 -17.76
N VAL A 242 10.45 -15.50 -17.70
CA VAL A 242 10.42 -16.52 -16.63
C VAL A 242 11.72 -17.31 -16.55
N GLU A 243 12.25 -17.73 -17.69
CA GLU A 243 13.43 -18.59 -17.75
C GLU A 243 14.70 -17.86 -17.32
N GLU A 244 14.78 -16.55 -17.60
CA GLU A 244 15.81 -15.68 -17.06
C GLU A 244 15.67 -15.54 -15.54
N GLY A 245 14.48 -15.21 -15.05
CA GLY A 245 14.22 -15.05 -13.62
C GLY A 245 14.53 -16.31 -12.81
N LYS A 246 14.26 -17.50 -13.36
CA LYS A 246 14.59 -18.81 -12.74
C LYS A 246 16.09 -19.10 -12.68
N LYS A 247 16.91 -18.47 -13.52
CA LYS A 247 18.38 -18.65 -13.54
C LYS A 247 19.09 -17.76 -12.51
N CYS A 248 18.40 -16.78 -11.94
CA CYS A 248 18.90 -15.91 -10.89
C CYS A 248 19.05 -16.64 -9.55
N ARG A 249 19.83 -16.06 -8.64
CA ARG A 249 20.11 -16.59 -7.30
C ARG A 249 19.16 -16.05 -6.25
#